data_AF-A0A6A2ZHD1-F1
#
_entry.id   AF-A0A6A2ZHD1-F1
#
_cell.length_a   1.000
_cell.length_b   1.000
_cell.length_c   1.000
_cell.angle_alpha   90.00
_cell.angle_beta   90.00
_cell.angle_gamma   90.00
#
_symmetry.space_group_name_H-M   'P 1'
#
loop_
_entity.id
_entity.type
_entity.pdbx_description
1 polymer ?
#
loop_
_entity_poly.entity_id
_entity_poly.type
_entity_poly.pdbx_seq_one_letter_code
_entity_poly.pdbx_strand_id
1 'polypeptide(L)'
;MAEQTEKAFLKQPKVSKKSGKGKRPGKGGNRFWKSIGLGFKTPREAIEGTYIDKKCPFTGTVSIRGRILAGTCHSAKMVRTIIVRRNYLHFIKKYQRYEKRHSNIPAHVSPCFRVKEGDHVIIGQCRPLSKTVRFNILKVIPAGSSGGGKKAFTGIFSTVSSFTKAIFTNVGSMGYFPMGSDRFDKNHLHELQRSKSKKQVKEAWHFSAIK
;
A
#
# COMPACT_ATOMS: atom_id res chain seq x y z
N MET A 1 1.03 26.21 18.32
CA MET A 1 2.51 26.22 18.28
C MET A 1 2.98 24.78 18.08
N ALA A 2 3.99 24.51 17.25
CA ALA A 2 4.59 23.16 17.28
C ALA A 2 5.25 22.99 18.64
N GLU A 3 4.78 22.02 19.41
CA GLU A 3 5.26 21.80 20.77
C GLU A 3 6.72 21.32 20.71
N GLN A 4 7.64 22.21 21.09
CA GLN A 4 9.06 21.90 21.17
C GLN A 4 9.28 21.13 22.47
N THR A 5 9.09 19.82 22.42
CA THR A 5 9.22 18.92 23.58
C THR A 5 10.68 18.51 23.84
N GLU A 6 11.53 18.54 22.81
CA GLU A 6 12.92 18.12 22.90
C GLU A 6 13.84 19.27 23.40
N LYS A 7 14.90 18.93 24.15
CA LYS A 7 15.88 19.90 24.66
C LYS A 7 16.59 20.68 23.54
N ALA A 8 16.84 20.04 22.41
CA ALA A 8 17.50 20.65 21.26
C ALA A 8 16.46 21.28 20.32
N PHE A 9 16.66 22.55 19.98
CA PHE A 9 15.78 23.28 19.07
C PHE A 9 15.63 22.59 17.72
N LEU A 10 14.39 22.23 17.36
CA LEU A 10 14.09 21.57 16.09
C LEU A 10 13.88 22.63 15.00
N LYS A 11 14.63 22.49 13.90
CA LYS A 11 14.48 23.31 12.68
C LYS A 11 14.62 22.46 11.42
N GLN A 12 13.96 22.86 10.34
CA GLN A 12 14.21 22.30 9.01
C GLN A 12 15.52 22.88 8.44
N PRO A 13 16.39 22.05 7.83
CA PRO A 13 17.72 22.50 7.40
C PRO A 13 17.66 23.46 6.20
N LYS A 14 16.66 23.33 5.32
CA LYS A 14 16.53 24.12 4.08
C LYS A 14 15.62 25.35 4.21
N VAL A 15 15.19 25.67 5.44
CA VAL A 15 14.25 26.76 5.70
C VAL A 15 14.87 27.74 6.68
N SER A 16 15.08 28.98 6.25
CA SER A 16 15.45 30.08 7.14
C SER A 16 14.21 30.62 7.87
N LYS A 17 14.29 30.79 9.19
CA LYS A 17 13.24 31.49 9.97
C LYS A 17 13.34 33.01 9.73
N LYS A 18 12.84 33.50 8.59
CA LYS A 18 12.68 34.95 8.36
C LYS A 18 11.50 35.48 9.19
N SER A 19 11.65 36.66 9.79
CA SER A 19 10.69 37.28 10.72
C SER A 19 9.50 37.97 10.03
N GLY A 20 9.47 38.07 8.70
CA GLY A 20 8.42 38.72 7.89
C GLY A 20 7.34 37.80 7.28
N LYS A 21 6.32 38.41 6.64
CA LYS A 21 5.07 37.82 6.08
C LYS A 21 5.30 36.44 5.40
N GLY A 22 4.56 35.42 5.84
CA GLY A 22 4.62 34.04 5.32
C GLY A 22 4.73 32.91 6.37
N LYS A 23 4.41 33.17 7.64
CA LYS A 23 4.62 32.26 8.79
C LYS A 23 3.74 30.99 8.83
N ARG A 24 2.75 30.85 7.94
CA ARG A 24 1.80 29.72 7.97
C ARG A 24 2.32 28.55 7.12
N PRO A 25 2.30 27.30 7.59
CA PRO A 25 2.60 26.14 6.74
C PRO A 25 1.53 25.96 5.65
N GLY A 26 1.93 25.61 4.44
CA GLY A 26 1.02 25.46 3.30
C GLY A 26 1.67 25.77 1.94
N LYS A 27 0.86 25.80 0.86
CA LYS A 27 1.32 26.03 -0.52
C LYS A 27 1.95 27.41 -0.76
N GLY A 28 1.72 28.37 0.14
CA GLY A 28 2.39 29.68 0.20
C GLY A 28 3.19 29.89 1.50
N GLY A 29 3.49 28.81 2.21
CA GLY A 29 4.15 28.81 3.50
C GLY A 29 5.65 28.56 3.43
N ASN A 30 6.38 29.00 4.45
CA ASN A 30 7.83 28.80 4.55
C ASN A 30 8.20 27.37 5.04
N ARG A 31 7.58 26.30 4.49
CA ARG A 31 7.85 24.91 4.86
C ARG A 31 8.44 24.15 3.68
N PHE A 32 9.54 23.42 3.93
CA PHE A 32 10.14 22.57 2.93
C PHE A 32 9.39 21.23 2.82
N TRP A 33 8.93 20.94 1.61
CA TRP A 33 8.40 19.64 1.20
C TRP A 33 8.98 19.30 -0.17
N LYS A 34 9.07 18.00 -0.48
CA LYS A 34 9.49 17.49 -1.79
C LYS A 34 8.60 16.34 -2.23
N SER A 35 8.45 16.20 -3.54
CA SER A 35 7.95 14.98 -4.17
C SER A 35 9.02 13.89 -4.13
N ILE A 36 8.64 12.67 -3.73
CA ILE A 36 9.55 11.51 -3.70
C ILE A 36 9.72 10.90 -5.09
N GLY A 37 8.74 11.10 -5.99
CA GLY A 37 8.66 10.41 -7.27
C GLY A 37 8.00 9.04 -7.14
N LEU A 38 8.20 8.16 -8.12
CA LEU A 38 7.72 6.76 -8.12
C LEU A 38 6.19 6.62 -8.04
N GLY A 39 5.44 7.64 -8.48
CA GLY A 39 3.96 7.64 -8.49
C GLY A 39 3.30 7.86 -7.12
N PHE A 40 4.06 8.17 -6.07
CA PHE A 40 3.48 8.46 -4.75
C PHE A 40 3.10 9.94 -4.62
N LYS A 41 1.86 10.17 -4.16
CA LYS A 41 1.36 11.52 -3.82
C LYS A 41 1.96 11.97 -2.49
N THR A 42 2.35 13.24 -2.39
CA THR A 42 2.77 13.85 -1.14
C THR A 42 1.54 14.02 -0.22
N PRO A 43 1.61 13.58 1.06
CA PRO A 43 0.48 13.70 1.96
C PRO A 43 0.24 15.17 2.33
N ARG A 44 -1.04 15.56 2.49
CA ARG A 44 -1.42 16.92 2.89
C ARG A 44 -0.78 17.32 4.22
N GLU A 45 -0.73 16.38 5.17
CA GLU A 45 -0.07 16.58 6.46
C GLU A 45 1.42 16.91 6.34
N ALA A 46 2.12 16.52 5.26
CA ALA A 46 3.51 16.94 5.06
C ALA A 46 3.62 18.41 4.62
N ILE A 47 2.64 18.92 3.87
CA ILE A 47 2.60 20.28 3.32
C ILE A 47 2.13 21.28 4.39
N GLU A 48 1.07 20.94 5.11
CA GLU A 48 0.41 21.82 6.09
C GLU A 48 0.84 21.55 7.53
N GLY A 49 1.39 20.36 7.81
CA GLY A 49 1.80 19.99 9.15
C GLY A 49 2.96 20.83 9.69
N THR A 50 3.09 20.87 11.01
CA THR A 50 4.12 21.67 11.70
C THR A 50 5.25 20.81 12.28
N TYR A 51 5.16 19.47 12.17
CA TYR A 51 6.17 18.56 12.70
C TYR A 51 7.54 18.76 12.02
N ILE A 52 8.62 18.46 12.75
CA ILE A 52 9.99 18.51 12.24
C ILE A 52 10.60 17.12 12.38
N ASP A 53 10.88 16.50 11.23
CA ASP A 53 11.54 15.19 11.17
C ASP A 53 12.57 15.18 10.04
N LYS A 54 13.83 14.95 10.40
CA LYS A 54 14.97 14.85 9.47
C LYS A 54 14.94 13.54 8.68
N LYS A 55 14.31 12.50 9.23
CA LYS A 55 14.23 11.15 8.66
C LYS A 55 13.04 10.98 7.70
N CYS A 56 12.09 11.92 7.70
CA CYS A 56 10.94 11.91 6.80
C CYS A 56 11.36 11.95 5.32
N PRO A 57 10.72 11.18 4.43
CA PRO A 57 11.05 11.18 3.02
C PRO A 57 10.43 12.38 2.26
N PHE A 58 9.42 13.06 2.83
CA PHE A 58 8.75 14.22 2.21
C PHE A 58 9.31 15.57 2.68
N THR A 59 9.60 15.72 3.96
CA THR A 59 10.07 17.00 4.54
C THR A 59 11.54 16.96 4.92
N GLY A 60 12.16 15.78 4.91
CA GLY A 60 13.56 15.56 5.24
C GLY A 60 14.46 15.41 4.02
N THR A 61 15.73 15.11 4.29
CA THR A 61 16.75 14.90 3.24
C THR A 61 16.82 13.47 2.74
N VAL A 62 16.08 12.54 3.35
CA VAL A 62 16.11 11.11 3.00
C VAL A 62 15.54 10.88 1.61
N SER A 63 16.28 10.17 0.76
CA SER A 63 15.82 9.68 -0.54
C SER A 63 15.44 8.21 -0.44
N ILE A 64 14.48 7.82 -1.27
CA ILE A 64 14.01 6.45 -1.40
C ILE A 64 14.65 5.86 -2.64
N ARG A 65 15.27 4.68 -2.51
CA ARG A 65 16.00 4.02 -3.60
C ARG A 65 15.95 2.51 -3.44
N GLY A 66 15.85 1.80 -4.56
CA GLY A 66 15.83 0.34 -4.58
C GLY A 66 14.43 -0.21 -4.36
N ARG A 67 14.28 -1.13 -3.40
CA ARG A 67 13.09 -1.97 -3.27
C ARG A 67 11.94 -1.23 -2.59
N ILE A 68 10.74 -1.35 -3.16
CA ILE A 68 9.48 -0.99 -2.51
C ILE A 68 8.80 -2.28 -2.07
N LEU A 69 8.43 -2.36 -0.80
CA LEU A 69 7.81 -3.53 -0.21
C LEU A 69 6.45 -3.16 0.37
N ALA A 70 5.50 -4.08 0.30
CA ALA A 70 4.20 -3.97 0.97
C ALA A 70 4.12 -5.00 2.10
N GLY A 71 3.57 -4.62 3.24
CA GLY A 71 3.36 -5.50 4.38
C GLY A 71 2.33 -4.95 5.35
N THR A 72 2.09 -5.67 6.45
CA THR A 72 1.17 -5.23 7.49
C THR A 72 1.94 -4.65 8.68
N CYS A 73 1.39 -3.63 9.30
CA CYS A 73 1.92 -3.07 10.54
C CYS A 73 1.68 -4.07 11.67
N HIS A 74 2.74 -4.64 12.25
CA HIS A 74 2.61 -5.58 13.36
C HIS A 74 2.55 -4.87 14.71
N SER A 75 3.47 -3.93 14.93
CA SER A 75 3.52 -3.14 16.16
C SER A 75 3.97 -1.71 15.89
N ALA A 76 3.33 -0.77 16.59
CA ALA A 76 3.57 0.66 16.49
C ALA A 76 3.91 1.30 17.86
N LYS A 77 4.60 0.55 18.72
CA LYS A 77 4.90 0.96 20.11
C LYS A 77 6.05 1.96 20.22
N MET A 78 6.95 1.97 19.25
CA MET A 78 8.15 2.81 19.28
C MET A 78 7.85 4.20 18.71
N VAL A 79 8.59 5.20 19.19
CA VAL A 79 8.48 6.56 18.65
C VAL A 79 8.91 6.57 17.19
N ARG A 80 7.97 6.94 16.30
CA ARG A 80 8.19 7.17 14.86
C ARG A 80 8.84 5.98 14.12
N THR A 81 8.69 4.75 14.62
CA THR A 81 9.19 3.52 13.97
C THR A 81 8.17 2.41 14.18
N ILE A 82 7.89 1.64 13.14
CA ILE A 82 7.01 0.46 13.21
C ILE A 82 7.77 -0.79 12.79
N ILE A 83 7.23 -1.94 13.21
CA ILE A 83 7.64 -3.24 12.68
C ILE A 83 6.61 -3.68 11.65
N VAL A 84 7.06 -3.80 10.40
CA VAL A 84 6.25 -4.32 9.30
C VAL A 84 6.49 -5.81 9.18
N ARG A 85 5.43 -6.60 9.15
CA ARG A 85 5.49 -8.04 8.95
C ARG A 85 5.13 -8.40 7.53
N ARG A 86 5.94 -9.25 6.90
CA ARG A 86 5.64 -9.87 5.60
C ARG A 86 5.57 -11.37 5.80
N ASN A 87 4.38 -11.92 5.61
CA ASN A 87 4.16 -13.35 5.58
C ASN A 87 4.37 -13.84 4.13
N TYR A 88 5.12 -14.91 3.96
CA TYR A 88 5.34 -15.55 2.66
C TYR A 88 5.35 -17.07 2.82
N LEU A 89 4.98 -17.76 1.76
CA LEU A 89 5.00 -19.20 1.71
C LEU A 89 6.34 -19.66 1.15
N HIS A 90 7.07 -20.48 1.91
CA HIS A 90 8.32 -21.07 1.47
C HIS A 90 8.05 -22.48 0.93
N PHE A 91 8.51 -22.77 -0.28
CA PHE A 91 8.28 -24.06 -0.94
C PHE A 91 9.36 -25.07 -0.56
N ILE A 92 8.98 -26.23 -0.02
CA ILE A 92 9.90 -27.32 0.30
C ILE A 92 9.92 -28.31 -0.86
N LYS A 93 11.01 -28.28 -1.64
CA LYS A 93 11.16 -29.08 -2.88
C LYS A 93 10.95 -30.58 -2.66
N LYS A 94 11.46 -31.14 -1.55
CA LYS A 94 11.35 -32.58 -1.24
C LYS A 94 9.91 -33.06 -1.09
N TYR A 95 9.05 -32.28 -0.45
CA TYR A 95 7.69 -32.69 -0.11
C TYR A 95 6.62 -32.04 -0.98
N GLN A 96 7.01 -31.17 -1.93
CA GLN A 96 6.12 -30.38 -2.78
C GLN A 96 5.03 -29.62 -1.99
N ARG A 97 5.34 -29.21 -0.75
CA ARG A 97 4.44 -28.49 0.16
C ARG A 97 4.99 -27.10 0.48
N TYR A 98 4.09 -26.19 0.84
CA TYR A 98 4.43 -24.85 1.30
C TYR A 98 4.37 -24.76 2.83
N GLU A 99 5.36 -24.13 3.45
CA GLU A 99 5.34 -23.75 4.86
C GLU A 99 5.18 -22.23 5.01
N LYS A 100 4.52 -21.81 6.10
CA LYS A 100 4.34 -20.38 6.40
C LYS A 100 5.59 -19.83 7.08
N ARG A 101 6.25 -18.85 6.45
CA ARG A 101 7.33 -18.07 7.07
C ARG A 101 6.93 -16.60 7.17
N HIS A 102 7.63 -15.89 8.05
CA HIS A 102 7.47 -14.45 8.16
C HIS A 102 8.82 -13.76 8.33
N SER A 103 8.87 -12.51 7.88
CA SER A 103 10.00 -11.63 8.09
C SER A 103 9.50 -10.32 8.70
N ASN A 104 10.24 -9.83 9.69
CA ASN A 104 9.94 -8.57 10.36
C ASN A 104 10.93 -7.52 9.86
N ILE A 105 10.40 -6.44 9.32
CA ILE A 105 11.15 -5.36 8.70
C ILE A 105 10.86 -4.07 9.48
N PRO A 106 11.85 -3.48 10.16
CA PRO A 106 11.66 -2.21 10.86
C PRO A 106 11.65 -1.05 9.85
N ALA A 107 10.66 -0.17 9.97
CA ALA A 107 10.48 0.97 9.09
C ALA A 107 10.24 2.26 9.89
N HIS A 108 10.88 3.36 9.44
CA HIS A 108 10.63 4.70 9.98
C HIS A 108 9.25 5.19 9.55
N VAL A 109 8.53 5.81 10.49
CA VAL A 109 7.22 6.43 10.29
C VAL A 109 7.41 7.94 10.34
N SER A 110 7.14 8.61 9.23
CA SER A 110 7.01 10.06 9.26
C SER A 110 5.75 10.47 10.04
N PRO A 111 5.79 11.52 10.87
CA PRO A 111 4.62 11.99 11.63
C PRO A 111 3.40 12.42 10.81
N CYS A 112 3.52 12.54 9.47
CA CYS A 112 2.37 12.78 8.58
C CYS A 112 1.55 11.53 8.26
N PHE A 113 1.86 10.40 8.88
CA PHE A 113 1.03 9.21 8.81
C PHE A 113 0.62 8.80 10.22
N ARG A 114 -0.69 8.67 10.43
CA ARG A 114 -1.26 8.04 11.61
C ARG A 114 -1.39 6.55 11.31
N VAL A 115 -0.52 5.73 11.89
CA VAL A 115 -0.47 4.28 11.68
C VAL A 115 -1.00 3.57 12.91
N LYS A 116 -1.90 2.61 12.71
CA LYS A 116 -2.37 1.68 13.73
C LYS A 116 -1.83 0.28 13.47
N GLU A 117 -1.89 -0.58 14.50
CA GLU A 117 -1.59 -2.00 14.32
C GLU A 117 -2.61 -2.64 13.37
N GLY A 118 -2.14 -3.44 12.42
CA GLY A 118 -2.98 -4.09 11.41
C GLY A 118 -3.10 -3.34 10.08
N ASP A 119 -2.66 -2.07 10.00
CA ASP A 119 -2.71 -1.32 8.75
C ASP A 119 -1.81 -1.92 7.66
N HIS A 120 -2.26 -1.81 6.41
CA HIS A 120 -1.44 -2.17 5.26
C HIS A 120 -0.52 -1.00 4.89
N VAL A 121 0.78 -1.23 4.88
CA VAL A 121 1.78 -0.19 4.65
C VAL A 121 2.67 -0.53 3.47
N ILE A 122 2.96 0.49 2.66
CA ILE A 122 3.94 0.45 1.59
C ILE A 122 5.19 1.18 2.09
N ILE A 123 6.31 0.45 2.12
CA ILE A 123 7.60 0.91 2.58
C ILE A 123 8.59 0.98 1.42
N GLY A 124 9.44 2.00 1.41
CA GLY A 124 10.53 2.18 0.47
C GLY A 124 11.88 2.01 1.17
N GLN A 125 12.80 1.32 0.50
CA GLN A 125 14.19 1.24 0.94
C GLN A 125 14.85 2.61 0.91
N CYS A 126 15.67 2.91 1.91
CA CYS A 126 16.39 4.16 2.04
C CYS A 126 17.85 3.92 2.49
N ARG A 127 18.62 5.00 2.63
CA ARG A 127 19.92 4.92 3.32
C ARG A 127 19.71 4.47 4.78
N PRO A 128 20.70 3.82 5.42
CA PRO A 128 20.60 3.47 6.83
C PRO A 128 20.25 4.69 7.70
N LEU A 129 19.18 4.59 8.50
CA LEU A 129 18.74 5.64 9.43
C LEU A 129 19.12 5.31 10.88
N SER A 130 19.25 4.02 11.18
CA SER A 130 19.73 3.47 12.44
C SER A 130 20.36 2.10 12.19
N LYS A 131 20.78 1.41 13.27
CA LYS A 131 21.32 0.03 13.20
C LYS A 131 20.43 -0.91 12.37
N THR A 132 19.11 -0.82 12.58
CA THR A 132 18.14 -1.74 12.00
C THR A 132 17.29 -1.08 10.91
N VAL A 133 16.94 0.20 11.05
CA VAL A 133 16.00 0.88 10.15
C VAL A 133 16.69 1.29 8.86
N ARG A 134 16.28 0.63 7.77
CA ARG A 134 16.70 0.89 6.38
C ARG A 134 15.51 1.11 5.43
N PHE A 135 14.31 1.22 5.99
CA PHE A 135 13.07 1.41 5.25
C PHE A 135 12.28 2.58 5.84
N ASN A 136 11.49 3.24 5.00
CA ASN A 136 10.60 4.34 5.38
C ASN A 136 9.22 4.14 4.77
N ILE A 137 8.16 4.56 5.46
CA ILE A 137 6.79 4.44 4.96
C ILE A 137 6.52 5.51 3.89
N LEU A 138 5.91 5.08 2.79
CA LEU A 138 5.53 5.95 1.67
C LEU A 138 4.02 6.16 1.61
N LYS A 139 3.25 5.12 1.90
CA LYS A 139 1.79 5.14 1.85
C LYS A 139 1.23 4.18 2.89
N VAL A 140 0.20 4.64 3.57
CA VAL A 140 -0.62 3.82 4.46
C VAL A 140 -1.96 3.61 3.79
N ILE A 141 -2.39 2.35 3.76
CA ILE A 141 -3.72 1.94 3.37
C ILE A 141 -4.39 1.53 4.68
N PRO A 142 -5.24 2.40 5.27
CA PRO A 142 -5.92 2.05 6.51
C PRO A 142 -6.77 0.81 6.26
N ALA A 143 -6.67 -0.18 7.14
CA ALA A 143 -7.41 -1.44 6.96
C ALA A 143 -8.93 -1.30 7.18
N GLY A 144 -9.41 -0.06 7.40
CA GLY A 144 -10.80 0.22 7.70
C GLY A 144 -11.12 -0.09 9.15
N SER A 145 -12.02 0.71 9.72
CA SER A 145 -12.59 0.59 11.06
C SER A 145 -13.50 -0.64 11.21
N SER A 146 -13.12 -1.79 10.66
CA SER A 146 -13.75 -3.08 10.93
C SER A 146 -13.05 -3.69 12.14
N GLY A 147 -13.67 -3.51 13.31
CA GLY A 147 -13.25 -4.16 14.55
C GLY A 147 -13.06 -5.66 14.32
N GLY A 148 -11.86 -6.15 14.62
CA GLY A 148 -11.49 -7.53 14.37
C GLY A 148 -10.01 -7.74 14.64
N GLY A 149 -9.65 -7.81 15.93
CA GLY A 149 -8.30 -8.10 16.36
C GLY A 149 -7.73 -9.35 15.71
N LYS A 150 -6.50 -9.21 15.20
CA LYS A 150 -5.51 -10.28 14.98
C LYS A 150 -6.10 -11.61 14.46
N LYS A 151 -6.38 -11.67 13.16
CA LYS A 151 -5.99 -12.75 12.20
C LYS A 151 -6.76 -12.57 10.88
N ALA A 152 -6.35 -11.61 10.06
CA ALA A 152 -6.74 -11.58 8.64
C ALA A 152 -5.55 -12.04 7.79
N PHE A 153 -5.69 -13.19 7.13
CA PHE A 153 -4.77 -13.62 6.08
C PHE A 153 -5.24 -12.98 4.78
N THR A 154 -4.71 -11.81 4.43
CA THR A 154 -5.09 -11.10 3.20
C THR A 154 -4.48 -11.80 1.99
N GLY A 155 -5.19 -12.78 1.47
CA GLY A 155 -5.02 -13.27 0.10
C GLY A 155 -5.55 -12.21 -0.86
N ILE A 156 -4.72 -11.83 -1.83
CA ILE A 156 -5.04 -10.84 -2.86
C ILE A 156 -6.06 -11.46 -3.81
N PHE A 157 -7.29 -10.98 -3.81
CA PHE A 157 -8.20 -11.00 -4.96
C PHE A 157 -9.28 -9.93 -4.74
N SER A 158 -9.16 -8.79 -5.41
CA SER A 158 -10.33 -7.94 -5.67
C SER A 158 -10.35 -7.62 -7.15
N THR A 159 -11.24 -8.36 -7.80
CA THR A 159 -11.78 -8.13 -9.12
C THR A 159 -12.26 -6.69 -9.29
N VAL A 160 -12.11 -6.24 -10.52
CA VAL A 160 -12.75 -5.06 -11.09
C VAL A 160 -14.26 -5.17 -10.86
N SER A 161 -14.86 -4.25 -10.10
CA SER A 161 -16.29 -3.95 -10.20
C SER A 161 -16.48 -2.43 -10.07
N SER A 162 -16.08 -1.74 -11.12
CA SER A 162 -16.82 -0.58 -11.59
C SER A 162 -17.66 -1.09 -12.75
N PHE A 163 -18.93 -0.67 -12.77
CA PHE A 163 -19.97 -0.82 -13.80
C PHE A 163 -21.22 -1.60 -13.38
N THR A 164 -22.34 -0.92 -13.67
CA THR A 164 -23.74 -1.34 -13.71
C THR A 164 -24.43 -1.67 -12.39
N LYS A 165 -24.78 -0.59 -11.67
CA LYS A 165 -25.98 -0.53 -10.83
C LYS A 165 -27.08 0.16 -11.64
N ALA A 166 -27.78 -0.59 -12.49
CA ALA A 166 -29.10 -0.22 -13.03
C ALA A 166 -29.63 -1.38 -13.88
N ILE A 167 -30.96 -1.58 -13.81
CA ILE A 167 -31.79 -2.44 -14.65
C ILE A 167 -31.72 -3.95 -14.34
N PHE A 168 -32.62 -4.45 -13.50
CA PHE A 168 -33.79 -5.23 -13.96
C PHE A 168 -34.62 -5.67 -12.73
N THR A 169 -35.86 -5.20 -12.69
CA THR A 169 -36.91 -5.69 -11.82
C THR A 169 -37.44 -7.03 -12.33
N ASN A 170 -37.73 -7.90 -11.37
CA ASN A 170 -38.78 -8.93 -11.40
C ASN A 170 -38.47 -10.28 -12.06
N VAL A 171 -39.19 -11.29 -11.53
CA VAL A 171 -39.15 -12.73 -11.78
C VAL A 171 -37.93 -13.41 -11.13
N GLY A 172 -38.06 -14.44 -10.29
CA GLY A 172 -39.16 -15.33 -9.96
C GLY A 172 -38.55 -16.54 -9.28
N SER A 173 -39.33 -17.16 -8.39
CA SER A 173 -39.04 -18.34 -7.59
C SER A 173 -38.30 -19.47 -8.30
N MET A 174 -37.25 -20.00 -7.67
CA MET A 174 -37.02 -21.46 -7.55
C MET A 174 -35.93 -21.71 -6.50
N GLY A 175 -36.28 -22.43 -5.44
CA GLY A 175 -35.33 -22.91 -4.45
C GLY A 175 -34.49 -24.07 -5.01
N TYR A 176 -33.36 -24.36 -4.34
CA TYR A 176 -33.07 -25.70 -3.80
C TYR A 176 -31.82 -25.68 -2.90
N PHE A 177 -31.79 -26.71 -2.06
CA PHE A 177 -30.96 -27.04 -0.90
C PHE A 177 -29.42 -27.09 -1.07
N PRO A 178 -28.67 -27.14 0.06
CA PRO A 178 -27.21 -27.23 0.12
C PRO A 178 -26.71 -28.68 -0.01
N MET A 179 -25.44 -28.87 -0.40
CA MET A 179 -24.49 -29.94 -0.02
C MET A 179 -23.44 -30.14 -1.12
N GLY A 180 -22.22 -30.50 -0.74
CA GLY A 180 -21.30 -31.23 -1.62
C GLY A 180 -19.97 -30.54 -1.92
N SER A 181 -19.03 -30.69 -1.00
CA SER A 181 -17.60 -30.71 -1.29
C SER A 181 -17.29 -31.75 -2.37
N ASP A 182 -16.64 -31.35 -3.47
CA ASP A 182 -15.51 -32.12 -4.04
C ASP A 182 -14.78 -31.42 -5.20
N ARG A 183 -13.45 -31.52 -5.14
CA ARG A 183 -12.46 -31.54 -6.23
C ARG A 183 -12.60 -30.55 -7.39
N PHE A 184 -11.83 -29.45 -7.31
CA PHE A 184 -11.50 -28.62 -8.46
C PHE A 184 -10.23 -29.14 -9.14
N ASP A 185 -10.43 -29.89 -10.23
CA ASP A 185 -9.38 -30.39 -11.11
C ASP A 185 -8.80 -29.25 -11.98
N LYS A 186 -7.48 -29.06 -11.94
CA LYS A 186 -6.77 -27.93 -12.59
C LYS A 186 -6.57 -28.09 -14.10
N ASN A 187 -7.12 -29.14 -14.70
CA ASN A 187 -6.85 -29.46 -16.11
C ASN A 187 -7.88 -28.90 -17.11
N HIS A 188 -8.95 -28.25 -16.67
CA HIS A 188 -9.94 -27.65 -17.58
C HIS A 188 -9.59 -26.22 -18.06
N LEU A 189 -8.54 -25.61 -17.51
CA LEU A 189 -8.16 -24.22 -17.81
C LEU A 189 -7.22 -24.07 -19.03
N HIS A 190 -6.63 -25.16 -19.52
CA HIS A 190 -5.75 -25.12 -20.69
C HIS A 190 -6.49 -25.30 -22.03
N GLU A 191 -7.76 -25.73 -21.99
CA GLU A 191 -8.57 -26.03 -23.18
C GLU A 191 -9.49 -24.86 -23.58
N LEU A 192 -9.75 -23.92 -22.66
CA LEU A 192 -10.54 -22.70 -22.91
C LEU A 192 -9.71 -21.51 -23.43
N GLN A 193 -8.37 -21.61 -23.48
CA GLN A 193 -7.51 -20.61 -24.11
C GLN A 193 -7.23 -20.89 -25.60
N ARG A 194 -7.52 -22.09 -26.11
CA ARG A 194 -7.41 -22.41 -27.55
C ARG A 194 -8.70 -22.18 -28.36
N SER A 195 -9.86 -22.13 -27.70
CA SER A 195 -11.16 -21.96 -28.39
C SER A 195 -11.54 -20.49 -28.64
N LYS A 196 -11.05 -19.55 -27.82
CA LYS A 196 -11.36 -18.11 -27.96
C LYS A 196 -10.52 -17.40 -29.03
N SER A 197 -9.32 -17.89 -29.37
CA SER A 197 -8.49 -17.24 -30.41
C SER A 197 -8.93 -17.59 -31.85
N LYS A 198 -9.53 -18.76 -32.09
CA LYS A 198 -9.97 -19.16 -33.44
C LYS A 198 -11.28 -18.50 -33.89
N LYS A 199 -12.19 -18.15 -32.98
CA LYS A 199 -13.44 -17.45 -33.33
C LYS A 199 -13.21 -15.97 -33.70
N GLN A 200 -12.30 -15.27 -33.00
CA GLN A 200 -11.99 -13.87 -33.31
C GLN A 200 -11.23 -13.66 -34.63
N VAL A 201 -10.40 -14.62 -35.06
CA VAL A 201 -9.69 -14.49 -36.35
C VAL A 201 -10.63 -14.76 -37.53
N LYS A 202 -11.65 -15.62 -37.38
CA LYS A 202 -12.58 -15.95 -38.47
C LYS A 202 -13.60 -14.83 -38.74
N GLU A 203 -13.98 -14.06 -37.72
CA GLU A 203 -14.88 -12.91 -37.87
C GLU A 203 -14.16 -11.65 -38.41
N ALA A 204 -12.84 -11.56 -38.26
CA ALA A 204 -12.04 -10.44 -38.79
C ALA A 204 -11.80 -10.52 -40.31
N TRP A 205 -11.96 -11.69 -40.94
CA TRP A 205 -11.76 -11.84 -42.40
C TRP A 205 -13.03 -11.64 -43.24
N HIS A 206 -14.22 -11.66 -42.62
CA HIS A 206 -15.48 -11.48 -43.35
C HIS A 206 -15.96 -10.02 -43.46
N PHE A 207 -15.33 -9.08 -42.75
CA PHE A 207 -15.72 -7.67 -42.76
C PHE A 207 -14.88 -6.78 -43.68
N SER A 208 -13.86 -7.33 -44.36
CA SER A 208 -12.97 -6.57 -45.28
C SER A 208 -13.24 -6.85 -46.77
N ALA A 209 -14.36 -7.50 -47.12
CA ALA A 209 -14.70 -7.85 -48.51
C ALA A 209 -16.03 -7.25 -49.00
N ILE A 210 -16.58 -6.24 -48.32
CA ILE A 210 -17.71 -5.45 -48.82
C ILE A 210 -17.42 -3.97 -48.54
N LYS A 211 -16.54 -3.38 -49.36
CA LYS A 211 -16.67 -2.04 -49.91
C LYS A 211 -15.72 -1.86 -51.08
#